data_AF-A0A933QVP6-F1
#
_entry.id   AF-A0A933QVP6-F1
#
_cell.length_a   1.000
_cell.length_b   1.000
_cell.length_c   1.000
_cell.angle_alpha   90.00
_cell.angle_beta   90.00
_cell.angle_gamma   90.00
#
_symmetry.space_group_name_H-M   'P 1'
#
loop_
_entity.id
_entity.type
_entity.pdbx_description
1 polymer ?
#
loop_
_entity_poly.entity_id
_entity_poly.type
_entity_poly.pdbx_seq_one_letter_code
_entity_poly.pdbx_strand_id
1 'polypeptide(L)'
;MPFIAVVLVAIGIAVSLWRRLVQGGKGDFAPPNLRWLMLPILGLGLQFIALRWTNGWERFVPFTLSQMLLLIFFVANWKHRPLRLLATGVLLNLIAIVSNSGYMPITPQAMIAIHPDHEASQWIAGFTHTGSKDMVLPTAQSTFWFLGDVFVLRRPFPLPTAFSLGDVAIVIGFGWTVYRFSEPRGVQDEPNRSGSSRVCRRRRRTISRAARARSTARR
;
A
#
# COMPACT_ATOMS: atom_id res chain seq x y z
N MET A 1 -7.31 11.70 -6.27
CA MET A 1 -6.49 10.56 -5.78
C MET A 1 -5.12 10.91 -5.21
N PRO A 2 -4.24 11.73 -5.82
CA PRO A 2 -2.94 12.02 -5.23
C PRO A 2 -3.06 12.79 -3.91
N PHE A 3 -4.11 13.62 -3.76
CA PHE A 3 -4.45 14.23 -2.48
C PHE A 3 -4.71 13.18 -1.37
N ILE A 4 -5.50 12.14 -1.65
CA ILE A 4 -5.77 11.06 -0.68
C ILE A 4 -4.47 10.32 -0.34
N ALA A 5 -3.62 10.04 -1.32
CA ALA A 5 -2.32 9.43 -1.07
C ALA A 5 -1.43 10.31 -0.16
N VAL A 6 -1.35 11.62 -0.42
CA VAL A 6 -0.61 12.56 0.44
C VAL A 6 -1.20 12.62 1.84
N VAL A 7 -2.53 12.67 1.97
CA VAL A 7 -3.22 12.66 3.28
C VAL A 7 -2.93 11.37 4.04
N LEU A 8 -3.00 10.20 3.40
CA LEU A 8 -2.65 8.92 4.02
C LEU A 8 -1.19 8.89 4.48
N VAL A 9 -0.26 9.36 3.64
CA VAL A 9 1.16 9.48 4.00
C VAL A 9 1.35 10.41 5.19
N ALA A 10 0.72 11.58 5.18
CA ALA A 10 0.78 12.54 6.28
C ALA A 10 0.22 11.97 7.59
N ILE A 11 -0.93 11.30 7.54
CA ILE A 11 -1.52 10.58 8.68
C ILE A 11 -0.57 9.49 9.17
N GLY A 12 0.00 8.69 8.26
CA GLY A 12 0.95 7.65 8.61
C GLY A 12 2.19 8.18 9.34
N ILE A 13 2.74 9.30 8.86
CA ILE A 13 3.84 10.01 9.52
C ILE A 13 3.39 10.53 10.89
N ALA A 14 2.24 11.21 10.98
CA ALA A 14 1.71 11.76 12.22
C ALA A 14 1.48 10.67 13.29
N VAL A 15 0.87 9.54 12.91
CA VAL A 15 0.65 8.38 13.79
C VAL A 15 1.98 7.79 14.26
N SER A 16 2.96 7.68 13.36
CA SER A 16 4.30 7.17 13.70
C SER A 16 5.01 8.09 14.69
N LEU A 17 4.92 9.41 14.49
CA LEU A 17 5.49 10.42 15.38
C LEU A 17 4.77 10.49 16.73
N TRP A 18 3.44 10.48 16.74
CA TRP A 18 2.63 10.45 17.97
C TRP A 18 2.97 9.23 18.83
N ARG A 19 3.04 8.04 18.22
CA ARG A 19 3.44 6.82 18.92
C ARG A 19 4.86 6.93 19.50
N ARG A 20 5.79 7.56 18.79
CA ARG A 20 7.15 7.82 19.29
C ARG A 20 7.13 8.71 20.54
N LEU A 21 6.32 9.77 20.54
CA LEU A 21 6.20 10.69 21.67
C LEU A 21 5.55 10.01 22.89
N VAL A 22 4.47 9.25 22.69
CA VAL A 22 3.73 8.55 23.76
C VAL A 22 4.54 7.39 24.37
N GLN A 23 5.32 6.66 23.56
CA GLN A 23 6.14 5.53 24.05
C GLN A 23 7.44 5.98 24.73
N GLY A 24 7.67 7.29 24.89
CA GLY A 24 8.69 7.85 25.77
C GLY A 24 10.13 7.49 25.40
N GLY A 25 10.44 7.24 24.12
CA GLY A 25 11.80 6.97 23.64
C GLY A 25 12.45 5.67 24.18
N LYS A 26 11.72 4.83 24.92
CA LYS A 26 12.29 3.62 25.56
C LYS A 26 12.41 2.41 24.63
N GLY A 27 11.73 2.45 23.49
CA GLY A 27 11.88 1.46 22.43
C GLY A 27 12.95 1.91 21.45
N ASP A 28 13.99 1.10 21.27
CA ASP A 28 15.04 1.33 20.28
C ASP A 28 14.42 1.20 18.87
N PHE A 29 13.96 2.33 18.34
CA PHE A 29 13.30 2.41 17.03
C PHE A 29 14.37 2.31 15.96
N ALA A 30 14.45 1.14 15.32
CA ALA A 30 15.22 1.01 14.08
C ALA A 30 14.29 1.29 12.91
N PRO A 31 14.53 2.33 12.09
CA PRO A 31 13.80 2.49 10.85
C PRO A 31 13.97 1.20 10.02
N PRO A 32 12.90 0.74 9.35
CA PRO A 32 13.00 -0.43 8.49
C PRO A 32 14.04 -0.16 7.40
N ASN A 33 14.94 -1.12 7.20
CA ASN A 33 15.92 -1.05 6.11
C ASN A 33 15.19 -1.32 4.78
N LEU A 34 14.63 -0.26 4.22
CA LEU A 34 13.95 -0.23 2.93
C LEU A 34 14.94 0.20 1.84
N ARG A 35 14.97 -0.56 0.76
CA ARG A 35 15.77 -0.26 -0.42
C ARG A 35 15.01 0.72 -1.31
N TRP A 36 15.75 1.64 -1.92
CA TRP A 36 15.25 2.54 -2.98
C TRP A 36 14.08 3.43 -2.57
N LEU A 37 14.17 4.05 -1.38
CA LEU A 37 13.20 5.01 -0.84
C LEU A 37 12.89 6.19 -1.77
N MET A 38 13.74 6.48 -2.76
CA MET A 38 13.47 7.51 -3.76
C MET A 38 12.40 7.12 -4.79
N LEU A 39 12.17 5.83 -5.04
CA LEU A 39 11.22 5.38 -6.08
C LEU A 39 9.78 5.81 -5.80
N PRO A 40 9.23 5.67 -4.57
CA PRO A 40 7.89 6.19 -4.27
C PRO A 40 7.79 7.71 -4.40
N ILE A 41 8.85 8.45 -4.05
CA ILE A 41 8.88 9.91 -4.15
C ILE A 41 8.84 10.33 -5.61
N LEU A 42 9.66 9.70 -6.45
CA LEU A 42 9.66 9.93 -7.90
C LEU A 42 8.32 9.55 -8.52
N GLY A 43 7.74 8.42 -8.11
CA GLY A 43 6.41 8.00 -8.53
C GLY A 43 5.34 9.04 -8.20
N LEU A 44 5.30 9.54 -6.97
CA LEU A 44 4.38 10.61 -6.57
C LEU A 44 4.62 11.89 -7.39
N GLY A 45 5.87 12.27 -7.62
CA GLY A 45 6.23 13.41 -8.48
C GLY A 45 5.68 13.27 -9.90
N LEU A 46 5.83 12.08 -10.51
CA LEU A 46 5.25 11.78 -11.83
C LEU A 46 3.73 11.82 -11.83
N GLN A 47 3.07 11.42 -10.74
CA GLN A 47 1.60 11.57 -10.64
C GLN A 47 1.19 13.04 -10.64
N PHE A 48 1.88 13.91 -9.91
CA PHE A 48 1.60 15.35 -9.95
C PHE A 48 1.84 15.97 -11.32
N ILE A 49 2.86 15.51 -12.05
CA ILE A 49 3.09 15.90 -13.44
C ILE A 49 1.91 15.44 -14.29
N ALA A 50 1.53 14.16 -14.22
CA ALA A 50 0.43 13.60 -15.01
C ALA A 50 -0.90 14.35 -14.83
N LEU A 51 -1.18 14.89 -13.63
CA LEU A 51 -2.39 15.68 -13.35
C LEU A 51 -2.50 16.98 -14.15
N ARG A 52 -1.42 17.49 -14.74
CA ARG A 52 -1.47 18.70 -15.57
C ARG A 52 -2.17 18.46 -16.91
N TRP A 53 -2.36 17.20 -17.30
CA TRP A 53 -3.01 16.81 -18.54
C TRP A 53 -4.30 16.03 -18.24
N THR A 54 -5.34 16.26 -19.03
CA THR A 54 -6.64 15.59 -18.89
C THR A 54 -6.72 14.30 -19.69
N ASN A 55 -5.99 14.18 -20.78
CA ASN A 55 -5.95 13.03 -21.67
C ASN A 55 -4.63 12.99 -22.45
N GLY A 56 -4.41 11.92 -23.23
CA GLY A 56 -3.25 11.78 -24.11
C GLY A 56 -2.07 11.00 -23.50
N TRP A 57 -1.03 10.86 -24.31
CA TRP A 57 0.20 10.14 -23.95
C TRP A 57 1.01 10.90 -22.89
N GLU A 58 0.88 12.23 -22.84
CA GLU A 58 1.45 13.13 -21.84
C GLU A 58 0.96 12.81 -20.43
N ARG A 59 -0.27 12.31 -20.30
CA ARG A 59 -0.81 11.82 -19.03
C ARG A 59 -0.49 10.35 -18.83
N PHE A 60 -0.71 9.53 -19.84
CA PHE A 60 -0.58 8.07 -19.76
C PHE A 60 0.82 7.61 -19.35
N VAL A 61 1.85 8.16 -19.99
CA VAL A 61 3.24 7.75 -19.76
C VAL A 61 3.69 8.02 -18.32
N PRO A 62 3.62 9.26 -17.79
CA PRO A 62 4.04 9.53 -16.42
C PRO A 62 3.15 8.82 -15.39
N PHE A 63 1.85 8.66 -15.65
CA PHE A 63 0.98 7.93 -14.72
C PHE A 63 1.34 6.44 -14.65
N THR A 64 1.51 5.78 -15.79
CA THR A 64 1.91 4.36 -15.86
C THR A 64 3.29 4.16 -15.27
N LEU A 65 4.25 5.04 -15.61
CA LEU A 65 5.59 4.99 -15.06
C LEU A 65 5.57 5.15 -13.53
N SER A 66 4.73 6.03 -12.99
CA SER A 66 4.58 6.18 -11.54
C SER A 66 4.15 4.89 -10.85
N GLN A 67 3.20 4.16 -11.43
CA GLN A 67 2.72 2.88 -10.91
C GLN A 67 3.82 1.81 -10.99
N MET A 68 4.60 1.79 -12.08
CA MET A 68 5.74 0.88 -12.22
C MET A 68 6.82 1.15 -11.17
N LEU A 69 7.17 2.42 -10.92
CA LEU A 69 8.17 2.76 -9.89
C LEU A 69 7.72 2.32 -8.49
N LEU A 70 6.44 2.53 -8.15
CA LEU A 70 5.85 2.04 -6.90
C LEU A 70 5.88 0.52 -6.81
N LEU A 71 5.52 -0.17 -7.88
CA LEU A 71 5.54 -1.64 -7.93
C LEU A 71 6.97 -2.17 -7.74
N ILE A 72 7.95 -1.61 -8.45
CA ILE A 72 9.37 -1.97 -8.33
C ILE A 72 9.84 -1.76 -6.89
N PHE A 73 9.47 -0.66 -6.25
CA PHE A 73 9.81 -0.41 -4.85
C PHE A 73 9.22 -1.49 -3.92
N PHE A 74 7.94 -1.83 -4.06
CA PHE A 74 7.31 -2.83 -3.21
C PHE A 74 7.89 -4.24 -3.44
N VAL A 75 8.17 -4.59 -4.69
CA VAL A 75 8.81 -5.86 -5.07
C VAL A 75 10.25 -5.94 -4.57
N ALA A 76 11.04 -4.86 -4.67
CA ALA A 76 12.40 -4.80 -4.13
C ALA A 76 12.44 -5.00 -2.60
N ASN A 77 11.31 -4.75 -1.92
CA ASN A 77 11.16 -4.87 -0.47
C ASN A 77 10.20 -6.01 -0.05
N TRP A 78 10.00 -7.02 -0.91
CA TRP A 78 9.07 -8.15 -0.73
C TRP A 78 9.22 -8.94 0.59
N LYS A 79 10.40 -8.83 1.22
CA LYS A 79 10.67 -9.41 2.55
C LYS A 79 9.63 -8.97 3.60
N HIS A 80 9.12 -7.74 3.49
CA HIS A 80 8.11 -7.20 4.39
C HIS A 80 6.70 -7.58 3.94
N ARG A 81 5.98 -8.34 4.77
CA ARG A 81 4.61 -8.83 4.48
C ARG A 81 3.62 -7.71 4.08
N PRO A 82 3.57 -6.55 4.77
CA PRO A 82 2.66 -5.46 4.40
C PRO A 82 2.90 -4.93 2.98
N LEU A 83 4.17 -4.90 2.54
CA LEU A 83 4.53 -4.41 1.21
C LEU A 83 4.09 -5.34 0.08
N ARG A 84 3.87 -6.64 0.36
CA ARG A 84 3.31 -7.58 -0.63
C ARG A 84 1.87 -7.21 -0.97
N LEU A 85 1.08 -6.85 0.04
CA LEU A 85 -0.30 -6.43 -0.17
C LEU A 85 -0.37 -5.11 -0.95
N LEU A 86 0.53 -4.17 -0.65
CA LEU A 86 0.71 -2.95 -1.43
C LEU A 86 1.09 -3.26 -2.89
N ALA A 87 2.04 -4.17 -3.12
CA ALA A 87 2.43 -4.60 -4.46
C ALA A 87 1.27 -5.22 -5.23
N THR A 88 0.48 -6.08 -4.59
CA THR A 88 -0.72 -6.68 -5.20
C THR A 88 -1.74 -5.61 -5.57
N GLY A 89 -2.02 -4.67 -4.67
CA GLY A 89 -2.97 -3.59 -4.97
C GLY A 89 -2.52 -2.69 -6.13
N VAL A 90 -1.24 -2.31 -6.16
CA VAL A 90 -0.66 -1.54 -7.29
C VAL A 90 -0.68 -2.36 -8.57
N LEU A 91 -0.39 -3.66 -8.52
CA LEU A 91 -0.42 -4.53 -9.70
C LEU A 91 -1.83 -4.63 -10.28
N LEU A 92 -2.85 -4.80 -9.43
CA LEU A 92 -4.25 -4.82 -9.87
C LEU A 92 -4.64 -3.51 -10.56
N ASN A 93 -4.27 -2.37 -9.96
CA ASN A 93 -4.51 -1.06 -10.57
C ASN A 93 -3.75 -0.91 -11.90
N LEU A 94 -2.49 -1.35 -11.97
CA LEU A 94 -1.69 -1.29 -13.19
C LEU A 94 -2.30 -2.12 -14.32
N ILE A 95 -2.80 -3.33 -14.02
CA ILE A 95 -3.50 -4.19 -14.99
C ILE A 95 -4.74 -3.48 -15.51
N ALA A 96 -5.54 -2.87 -14.62
CA ALA A 96 -6.73 -2.11 -15.02
C ALA A 96 -6.35 -0.95 -15.97
N ILE A 97 -5.35 -0.16 -15.59
CA ILE A 97 -4.88 1.01 -16.35
C ILE A 97 -4.37 0.59 -17.74
N VAL A 98 -3.47 -0.39 -17.81
CA VAL A 98 -2.85 -0.81 -19.07
C VAL A 98 -3.89 -1.46 -19.99
N SER A 99 -4.85 -2.21 -19.44
CA SER A 99 -5.91 -2.86 -20.22
C SER A 99 -6.97 -1.88 -20.76
N ASN A 100 -7.02 -0.66 -20.25
CA ASN A 100 -7.97 0.39 -20.63
C ASN A 100 -7.23 1.63 -21.17
N SER A 101 -6.19 1.41 -21.99
CA SER A 101 -5.46 2.48 -22.71
C SER A 101 -4.89 3.59 -21.81
N GLY A 102 -4.57 3.27 -20.56
CA GLY A 102 -3.98 4.22 -19.62
C GLY A 102 -4.93 4.91 -18.67
N TYR A 103 -6.20 4.56 -18.70
CA TYR A 103 -7.21 5.13 -17.82
C TYR A 103 -7.72 4.10 -16.84
N MET A 104 -8.09 4.56 -15.66
CA MET A 104 -8.86 3.75 -14.75
C MET A 104 -10.32 3.82 -15.18
N PRO A 105 -10.97 2.69 -15.52
CA PRO A 105 -12.36 2.70 -15.93
C PRO A 105 -13.24 3.00 -14.71
N ILE A 106 -14.07 4.02 -14.82
CA ILE A 106 -15.15 4.34 -13.88
C ILE A 106 -16.48 4.22 -14.60
N THR A 107 -17.46 3.59 -13.95
CA THR A 107 -18.80 3.48 -14.53
C THR A 107 -19.51 4.84 -14.51
N PRO A 108 -20.34 5.18 -15.52
CA PRO A 108 -21.14 6.40 -15.50
C PRO A 108 -21.97 6.55 -14.22
N GLN A 109 -22.52 5.43 -13.71
CA GLN A 109 -23.30 5.39 -12.48
C GLN A 109 -22.47 5.74 -11.24
N ALA A 110 -21.22 5.28 -11.18
CA ALA A 110 -20.29 5.65 -10.12
C ALA A 110 -19.96 7.15 -10.19
N MET A 111 -19.73 7.69 -11.39
CA MET A 111 -19.41 9.10 -11.60
C MET A 111 -20.54 10.03 -11.17
N ILE A 112 -21.79 9.70 -11.53
CA ILE A 112 -23.00 10.42 -11.10
C ILE A 112 -23.13 10.38 -9.56
N ALA A 113 -22.85 9.23 -8.96
CA ALA A 113 -22.98 9.05 -7.52
C ALA A 113 -21.95 9.84 -6.70
N ILE A 114 -20.77 10.14 -7.26
CA ILE A 114 -19.74 10.98 -6.60
C ILE A 114 -19.89 12.47 -6.95
N HIS A 115 -20.56 12.83 -8.05
CA HIS A 115 -20.88 14.21 -8.44
C HIS A 115 -22.40 14.42 -8.60
N PRO A 116 -23.19 14.34 -7.52
CA PRO A 116 -24.64 14.46 -7.59
C PRO A 116 -25.11 15.85 -8.06
N ASP A 117 -24.25 16.87 -7.94
CA ASP A 117 -24.53 18.26 -8.30
C ASP A 117 -24.28 18.54 -9.81
N HIS A 118 -23.82 17.54 -10.59
CA HIS A 118 -23.56 17.66 -12.02
C HIS A 118 -24.61 16.88 -12.82
N GLU A 119 -25.05 17.41 -13.96
CA GLU A 119 -26.05 16.72 -14.77
C GLU A 119 -25.52 15.39 -15.30
N ALA A 120 -26.36 14.34 -15.23
CA ALA A 120 -26.02 13.01 -15.72
C ALA A 120 -25.63 12.99 -17.21
N SER A 121 -26.11 13.96 -17.98
CA SER A 121 -25.80 14.20 -19.39
C SER A 121 -24.32 14.58 -19.64
N GLN A 122 -23.59 15.02 -18.61
CA GLN A 122 -22.19 15.44 -18.71
C GLN A 122 -21.21 14.26 -18.62
N TRP A 123 -21.64 13.08 -18.14
CA TRP A 123 -20.79 11.92 -17.91
C TRP A 123 -20.89 10.90 -19.05
N ILE A 124 -20.45 11.33 -20.23
CA ILE A 124 -20.45 10.51 -21.46
C ILE A 124 -19.19 9.63 -21.51
N ALA A 125 -19.26 8.48 -22.19
CA ALA A 125 -18.12 7.62 -22.46
C ALA A 125 -16.93 8.41 -23.06
N GLY A 126 -15.73 8.24 -22.49
CA GLY A 126 -14.53 8.99 -22.88
C GLY A 126 -14.32 10.31 -22.12
N PHE A 127 -15.26 10.73 -21.27
CA PHE A 127 -15.08 11.92 -20.45
C PHE A 127 -14.01 11.69 -19.38
N THR A 128 -13.05 12.60 -19.31
CA THR A 128 -12.04 12.66 -18.25
C THR A 128 -12.26 13.92 -17.41
N HIS A 129 -12.43 13.76 -16.10
CA HIS A 129 -12.53 14.91 -15.22
C HIS A 129 -11.13 15.47 -14.93
N THR A 130 -10.98 16.79 -15.05
CA THR A 130 -9.71 17.48 -14.75
C THR A 130 -9.31 17.20 -13.29
N GLY A 131 -8.15 16.58 -13.10
CA GLY A 131 -7.68 16.16 -11.77
C GLY A 131 -8.09 14.76 -11.32
N SER A 132 -8.85 14.00 -12.12
CA SER A 132 -9.15 12.58 -11.86
C SER A 132 -8.33 11.64 -12.75
N LYS A 133 -7.94 10.48 -12.19
CA LYS A 133 -7.30 9.35 -12.90
C LYS A 133 -8.30 8.58 -13.78
N ASP A 134 -9.59 8.91 -13.68
CA ASP A 134 -10.67 8.12 -14.21
C ASP A 134 -11.12 8.60 -15.59
N MET A 135 -11.46 7.65 -16.45
CA MET A 135 -12.20 7.89 -17.68
C MET A 135 -13.52 7.17 -17.57
N VAL A 136 -14.62 7.87 -17.86
CA VAL A 136 -15.95 7.27 -17.91
C VAL A 136 -15.94 6.25 -19.04
N LEU A 137 -15.98 4.98 -18.70
CA LEU A 137 -15.98 3.87 -19.65
C LEU A 137 -17.18 2.98 -19.31
N PRO A 138 -18.14 2.83 -20.25
CA PRO A 138 -19.20 1.84 -20.10
C PRO A 138 -18.61 0.45 -19.87
N THR A 139 -19.23 -0.35 -19.01
CA THR A 139 -18.77 -1.71 -18.67
C THR A 139 -18.58 -2.61 -19.90
N ALA A 140 -19.37 -2.40 -20.96
CA ALA A 140 -19.28 -3.11 -22.22
C ALA A 140 -18.01 -2.80 -23.04
N GLN A 141 -17.31 -1.70 -22.74
CA GLN A 141 -16.09 -1.27 -23.44
C GLN A 141 -14.84 -1.37 -22.56
N SER A 142 -15.00 -1.79 -21.29
CA SER A 142 -13.90 -1.89 -20.34
C SER A 142 -13.41 -3.34 -20.17
N THR A 143 -12.17 -3.57 -20.59
CA THR A 143 -11.48 -4.84 -20.32
C THR A 143 -11.09 -4.87 -18.84
N PHE A 144 -11.53 -5.90 -18.11
CA PHE A 144 -11.40 -6.01 -16.65
C PHE A 144 -12.10 -4.89 -15.86
N TRP A 145 -13.33 -4.53 -16.23
CA TRP A 145 -14.14 -3.53 -15.53
C TRP A 145 -14.21 -3.73 -14.00
N PHE A 146 -14.15 -4.97 -13.51
CA PHE A 146 -14.20 -5.30 -12.08
C PHE A 146 -12.93 -4.91 -11.29
N LEU A 147 -11.80 -4.66 -11.98
CA LEU A 147 -10.58 -4.10 -11.39
C LEU A 147 -10.57 -2.56 -11.37
N GLY A 148 -11.54 -1.93 -12.04
CA GLY A 148 -11.72 -0.48 -12.05
C GLY A 148 -12.32 0.07 -10.76
N ASP A 149 -12.69 1.34 -10.79
CA ASP A 149 -13.33 2.02 -9.66
C ASP A 149 -14.83 1.65 -9.61
N VAL A 150 -15.10 0.44 -9.13
CA VAL A 150 -16.46 -0.15 -9.03
C VAL A 150 -17.15 0.20 -7.71
N PHE A 151 -16.39 0.34 -6.63
CA PHE A 151 -16.96 0.65 -5.32
C PHE A 151 -17.17 2.16 -5.20
N VAL A 152 -18.32 2.56 -4.68
CA VAL A 152 -18.69 3.97 -4.57
C VAL A 152 -18.95 4.30 -3.11
N LEU A 153 -18.18 5.24 -2.58
CA LEU A 153 -18.47 5.87 -1.30
C LEU A 153 -19.29 7.14 -1.55
N ARG A 154 -20.56 7.13 -1.14
CA ARG A 154 -21.51 8.25 -1.30
C ARG A 154 -21.53 9.14 -0.06
N ARG A 155 -22.14 10.33 -0.18
CA ARG A 155 -22.49 11.16 1.00
C ARG A 155 -23.29 10.32 2.01
N PRO A 156 -23.09 10.47 3.33
CA PRO A 156 -22.50 11.62 4.03
C PRO A 156 -20.98 11.59 4.24
N PHE A 157 -20.25 10.70 3.55
CA PHE A 157 -18.78 10.74 3.63
C PHE A 157 -18.23 12.06 3.07
N PRO A 158 -17.28 12.73 3.75
CA PRO A 158 -16.81 14.08 3.40
C PRO A 158 -16.13 14.18 2.03
N LEU A 159 -15.70 13.04 1.47
CA LEU A 159 -15.12 12.94 0.13
C LEU A 159 -15.82 11.79 -0.62
N PRO A 160 -16.90 12.05 -1.38
CA PRO A 160 -17.48 11.07 -2.27
C PRO A 160 -16.41 10.60 -3.26
N THR A 161 -16.17 9.30 -3.32
CA THR A 161 -15.05 8.75 -4.09
C THR A 161 -15.37 7.35 -4.56
N ALA A 162 -15.06 7.08 -5.82
CA ALA A 162 -15.05 5.73 -6.34
C ALA A 162 -13.66 5.11 -6.15
N PHE A 163 -13.60 3.82 -5.86
CA PHE A 163 -12.33 3.13 -5.59
C PHE A 163 -12.39 1.67 -6.06
N SER A 164 -11.23 1.10 -6.35
CA SER A 164 -11.09 -0.28 -6.80
C SER A 164 -10.76 -1.25 -5.69
N LEU A 165 -10.81 -2.55 -6.01
CA LEU A 165 -10.27 -3.59 -5.15
C LEU A 165 -8.76 -3.42 -4.90
N GLY A 166 -8.03 -2.88 -5.89
CA GLY A 166 -6.62 -2.54 -5.75
C GLY A 166 -6.39 -1.42 -4.73
N ASP A 167 -7.24 -0.39 -4.74
CA ASP A 167 -7.19 0.70 -3.77
C ASP A 167 -7.48 0.21 -2.34
N VAL A 168 -8.41 -0.73 -2.15
CA VAL A 168 -8.65 -1.38 -0.85
C VAL A 168 -7.40 -2.10 -0.35
N ALA A 169 -6.76 -2.90 -1.21
CA ALA A 169 -5.52 -3.59 -0.86
C ALA A 169 -4.40 -2.60 -0.52
N ILE A 170 -4.30 -1.47 -1.24
CA ILE A 170 -3.32 -0.41 -0.95
C ILE A 170 -3.59 0.22 0.42
N VAL A 171 -4.83 0.59 0.74
CA VAL A 171 -5.17 1.23 2.02
C VAL A 171 -4.88 0.30 3.19
N ILE A 172 -5.30 -0.97 3.10
CA ILE A 172 -5.05 -1.97 4.15
C ILE A 172 -3.54 -2.22 4.29
N GLY A 173 -2.84 -2.40 3.16
CA GLY A 173 -1.39 -2.61 3.15
C GLY A 173 -0.61 -1.42 3.74
N PHE A 174 -1.05 -0.20 3.46
CA PHE A 174 -0.46 1.02 4.01
C PHE A 174 -0.69 1.11 5.52
N GLY A 175 -1.93 0.93 5.99
CA GLY A 175 -2.23 0.90 7.42
C GLY A 175 -1.45 -0.18 8.17
N TRP A 176 -1.33 -1.37 7.58
CA TRP A 176 -0.50 -2.44 8.12
C TRP A 176 1.00 -2.09 8.15
N THR A 177 1.49 -1.39 7.14
CA THR A 177 2.88 -0.90 7.06
C THR A 177 3.16 0.10 8.17
N VAL A 178 2.28 1.10 8.35
CA VAL A 178 2.38 2.09 9.44
C VAL A 178 2.34 1.39 10.80
N TYR A 179 1.41 0.46 10.99
CA TYR A 179 1.30 -0.30 12.24
C TYR A 179 2.58 -1.07 12.54
N ARG A 180 3.09 -1.88 11.59
CA ARG A 180 4.28 -2.71 11.76
C ARG A 180 5.55 -1.90 11.96
N PHE A 181 5.71 -0.82 11.21
CA PHE A 181 6.91 0.02 11.30
C PHE A 181 6.88 0.97 12.49
N SER A 182 5.73 1.08 13.18
CA SER A 182 5.61 1.79 14.45
C SER A 182 5.74 0.88 15.69
N GLU A 183 5.98 -0.43 15.53
CA GLU A 183 6.23 -1.36 16.65
C GLU A 183 7.69 -1.30 17.13
N PRO A 184 7.95 -1.30 18.45
CA PRO A 184 9.31 -1.44 18.99
C PRO A 184 10.01 -2.72 18.51
N ARG A 185 11.34 -2.67 18.35
CA ARG A 185 12.22 -3.77 17.87
C ARG A 185 11.85 -5.17 18.37
N GLY A 186 11.40 -5.30 19.63
CA GLY A 186 11.08 -6.59 20.25
C GLY A 186 9.96 -7.41 19.60
N VAL A 187 9.07 -6.78 18.81
CA VAL A 187 7.93 -7.46 18.15
C VAL A 187 8.23 -7.82 16.67
N GLN A 188 9.16 -7.10 16.03
CA GLN A 188 9.44 -7.25 14.60
C GLN A 188 10.21 -8.55 14.26
N ASP A 189 10.96 -9.10 15.21
CA ASP A 189 11.78 -10.31 15.06
C ASP A 189 11.04 -11.64 15.34
N GLU A 190 9.73 -11.61 15.66
CA GLU A 190 8.91 -12.82 15.83
C GLU A 190 8.07 -13.19 14.59
N PRO A 191 8.66 -13.92 13.63
CA PRO A 191 7.87 -14.89 12.88
C PRO A 191 8.34 -16.34 13.08
N ASN A 192 9.41 -16.59 13.85
CA ASN A 192 10.02 -17.93 13.91
C ASN A 192 10.77 -18.26 15.22
N ARG A 193 10.17 -18.04 16.40
CA ARG A 193 10.74 -18.48 17.69
C ARG A 193 10.18 -19.80 18.22
N SER A 194 9.43 -20.55 17.42
CA SER A 194 9.03 -21.92 17.80
C SER A 194 10.16 -22.97 17.62
N GLY A 195 11.24 -22.64 16.90
CA GLY A 195 12.41 -23.52 16.72
C GLY A 195 13.57 -23.30 17.71
N SER A 196 13.79 -22.07 18.17
CA SER A 196 14.95 -21.71 19.01
C SER A 196 14.83 -22.18 20.46
N SER A 197 13.59 -22.25 20.98
CA SER A 197 13.31 -22.74 22.33
C SER A 197 13.66 -24.22 22.51
N ARG A 198 13.68 -25.05 21.44
CA ARG A 198 14.18 -26.43 21.52
C ARG A 198 15.70 -26.51 21.61
N VAL A 199 16.42 -25.65 20.89
CA VAL A 199 17.90 -25.66 20.86
C VAL A 199 18.47 -25.20 22.20
N CYS A 200 17.89 -24.16 22.81
CA CYS A 200 18.34 -23.68 24.12
C CYS A 200 18.03 -24.69 25.25
N ARG A 201 16.87 -25.37 25.18
CA ARG A 201 16.50 -26.43 26.15
C ARG A 201 17.37 -27.68 26.01
N ARG A 202 17.78 -28.04 24.79
CA ARG A 202 18.67 -29.19 24.55
C ARG A 202 20.08 -28.92 25.09
N ARG A 203 20.61 -27.71 24.89
CA ARG A 203 21.95 -27.31 25.39
C ARG A 203 22.03 -27.29 26.92
N ARG A 204 20.98 -26.82 27.62
CA ARG A 204 20.92 -26.88 29.09
C ARG A 204 20.88 -28.31 29.65
N ARG A 205 20.20 -29.25 28.98
CA ARG A 205 20.17 -30.67 29.41
C ARG A 205 21.54 -31.33 29.28
N THR A 206 22.28 -31.08 28.19
CA THR A 206 23.61 -31.68 27.97
C THR A 206 24.63 -31.20 29.01
N ILE A 207 24.61 -29.90 29.35
CA ILE A 207 25.53 -29.33 30.35
C ILE A 207 25.24 -29.89 31.75
N SER A 208 23.96 -30.06 32.12
CA SER A 208 23.61 -30.64 33.43
C SER A 208 24.02 -32.11 33.58
N ARG A 209 23.98 -32.90 32.49
CA ARG A 209 24.44 -34.29 32.49
C ARG A 209 25.96 -34.39 32.56
N ALA A 210 26.69 -33.53 31.84
CA ALA A 210 28.15 -33.48 31.92
C ALA A 210 28.66 -33.03 33.30
N ALA A 211 27.94 -32.12 33.96
CA ALA A 211 28.27 -31.68 35.32
C ALA A 211 28.04 -32.79 36.37
N ARG A 212 26.96 -33.58 36.25
CA ARG A 212 26.73 -34.73 37.15
C ARG A 212 27.77 -35.84 36.99
N ALA A 213 28.16 -36.16 35.76
CA ALA A 213 29.15 -37.21 35.49
C ALA A 213 30.55 -36.89 36.04
N ARG A 214 30.94 -35.61 36.11
CA ARG A 214 32.22 -35.19 36.71
C ARG A 214 32.23 -35.24 38.24
N SER A 215 31.06 -35.18 38.89
CA SER A 215 30.99 -35.29 40.36
C SER A 215 31.10 -36.72 40.87
N THR A 216 30.72 -37.70 40.06
CA THR A 216 30.78 -39.14 40.41
C THR A 216 32.14 -39.79 40.13
N ALA A 217 32.99 -39.18 39.30
CA ALA A 217 34.35 -39.68 39.02
C ALA A 217 35.43 -39.12 39.97
N ARG A 218 35.02 -38.35 41.00
CA ARG A 218 35.91 -37.68 41.97
C ARG A 218 35.72 -38.19 43.40
N ARG A 219 35.05 -39.33 43.57
CA ARG A 219 34.92 -40.07 44.82
C ARG A 219 35.57 -41.43 44.68
#